data_AF-A0A7X7RP90-F1
#
_entry.id   AF-A0A7X7RP90-F1
#
_cell.length_a   1.000
_cell.length_b   1.000
_cell.length_c   1.000
_cell.angle_alpha   90.00
_cell.angle_beta   90.00
_cell.angle_gamma   90.00
#
_symmetry.space_group_name_H-M   'P 1'
#
loop_
_entity.id
_entity.type
_entity.pdbx_description
1 polymer ?
#
loop_
_entity_poly.entity_id
_entity_poly.type
_entity_poly.pdbx_seq_one_letter_code
_entity_poly.pdbx_strand_id
1 'polypeptide(L)'
;MNNPYSRGSEWRKWDLQVQTILDDNYVSLDQYWTTIKSNNPAAWETYVAKVGGEDKALLYDSKAYFTDHAITKDERCLNYVRNFLAYIESFDPALECIGITDHNYFDDHLLDAFIGYSWKSHCKIIPGVEVNCTGIHMIILFPNILYGKDTFSEGIQAFLIKFNINTRTTAGVLTTTTSDIKKIIDEVNKNDGIVIYPHCNSDNGLFQERTKTDRTHLADIYNYQKINLLQSQNKQSCEAVADYIKTNTNLRSRFCFHIGSDSRSLKDVGKPDKDGNYLWIKADPTFNGLKQIICEPEERVYVGRSISKSKNDANVIDKVVIKNSNRWFEEEPILLNENLVTIIGEKGAGKTALADMIALAAGDFDIETANESGSFVT
;
A
#
# COMPACT_ATOMS: atom_id res chain seq x y z
N MET A 1 12.31 -3.84 -17.96
CA MET A 1 11.54 -4.29 -16.78
C MET A 1 10.17 -4.69 -17.29
N ASN A 2 9.79 -5.97 -17.17
CA ASN A 2 8.41 -6.36 -17.43
C ASN A 2 7.57 -5.76 -16.30
N ASN A 3 6.74 -4.75 -16.60
CA ASN A 3 5.75 -4.29 -15.65
C ASN A 3 4.77 -5.45 -15.42
N PRO A 4 4.67 -6.04 -14.21
CA PRO A 4 3.73 -7.13 -13.96
C PRO A 4 2.27 -6.65 -14.06
N TYR A 5 2.03 -5.33 -14.06
CA TYR A 5 0.71 -4.73 -14.21
C TYR A 5 0.52 -4.28 -15.66
N SER A 6 -0.24 -5.07 -16.40
CA SER A 6 -0.58 -4.81 -17.79
C SER A 6 -1.64 -3.72 -17.96
N ARG A 7 -2.33 -3.34 -16.87
CA ARG A 7 -3.21 -2.17 -16.76
C ARG A 7 -2.78 -1.28 -15.61
N GLY A 8 -2.69 0.01 -15.90
CA GLY A 8 -2.41 1.03 -14.90
C GLY A 8 -3.71 1.60 -14.31
N SER A 9 -3.67 2.03 -13.06
CA SER A 9 -4.81 2.65 -12.37
C SER A 9 -6.04 1.74 -12.27
N GLU A 10 -5.86 0.48 -11.90
CA GLU A 10 -6.98 -0.37 -11.44
C GLU A 10 -7.21 -0.19 -9.95
N TRP A 11 -8.46 -0.40 -9.51
CA TRP A 11 -8.77 -0.44 -8.09
C TRP A 11 -8.26 -1.74 -7.48
N ARG A 12 -7.37 -1.61 -6.51
CA ARG A 12 -6.79 -2.73 -5.78
C ARG A 12 -7.02 -2.54 -4.30
N LYS A 13 -7.03 -3.63 -3.52
CA LYS A 13 -7.18 -3.56 -2.06
C LYS A 13 -5.80 -3.40 -1.42
N TRP A 14 -5.70 -2.49 -0.46
CA TRP A 14 -4.44 -2.11 0.20
C TRP A 14 -4.60 -2.09 1.72
N ASP A 15 -3.51 -2.29 2.45
CA ASP A 15 -3.43 -2.07 3.89
C ASP A 15 -2.08 -1.41 4.27
N LEU A 16 -2.11 -0.14 4.65
CA LEU A 16 -0.89 0.66 4.80
C LEU A 16 -0.28 0.64 6.20
N GLN A 17 -0.87 -0.11 7.15
CA GLN A 17 -0.38 -0.23 8.51
C GLN A 17 -0.38 -1.68 8.99
N VAL A 18 0.74 -2.38 8.75
CA VAL A 18 0.95 -3.76 9.16
C VAL A 18 2.15 -3.87 10.09
N GLN A 19 1.91 -4.33 11.32
CA GLN A 19 2.94 -4.74 12.25
C GLN A 19 3.30 -6.22 12.03
N THR A 20 4.55 -6.57 12.27
CA THR A 20 5.07 -7.93 12.10
C THR A 20 5.26 -8.64 13.44
N ILE A 21 5.83 -9.83 13.41
CA ILE A 21 6.24 -10.62 14.59
C ILE A 21 7.13 -9.84 15.58
N LEU A 22 7.76 -8.75 15.12
CA LEU A 22 8.56 -7.86 15.95
C LEU A 22 7.73 -7.04 16.94
N ASP A 23 6.46 -6.78 16.67
CA ASP A 23 5.60 -6.00 17.56
C ASP A 23 5.32 -6.78 18.86
N ASP A 24 5.36 -6.08 20.00
CA ASP A 24 5.24 -6.72 21.32
C ASP A 24 3.84 -7.33 21.50
N ASN A 25 2.84 -6.69 20.90
CA ASN A 25 1.45 -7.10 20.94
C ASN A 25 1.07 -8.01 19.76
N TYR A 26 2.05 -8.48 18.97
CA TYR A 26 1.79 -9.45 17.90
C TYR A 26 1.22 -10.76 18.48
N VAL A 27 0.09 -11.19 17.93
CA VAL A 27 -0.61 -12.43 18.29
C VAL A 27 -0.29 -13.49 17.24
N SER A 28 0.46 -14.49 17.67
CA SER A 28 0.85 -15.66 16.87
C SER A 28 -0.34 -16.57 16.51
N LEU A 29 -0.24 -17.24 15.37
CA LEU A 29 -1.25 -18.10 14.77
C LEU A 29 -1.71 -19.24 15.69
N ASP A 30 -0.83 -19.78 16.52
CA ASP A 30 -1.12 -20.87 17.47
C ASP A 30 -2.28 -20.55 18.42
N GLN A 31 -2.54 -19.26 18.68
CA GLN A 31 -3.61 -18.83 19.56
C GLN A 31 -5.01 -18.87 18.92
N TYR A 32 -5.11 -18.91 17.58
CA TYR A 32 -6.39 -18.76 16.89
C TYR A 32 -6.58 -19.64 15.64
N TRP A 33 -5.61 -20.49 15.30
CA TRP A 33 -5.65 -21.28 14.07
C TRP A 33 -6.86 -22.21 13.95
N THR A 34 -7.33 -22.80 15.06
CA THR A 34 -8.49 -23.71 15.07
C THR A 34 -9.75 -23.00 14.60
N THR A 35 -9.95 -21.76 15.03
CA THR A 35 -11.08 -20.91 14.59
C THR A 35 -10.97 -20.57 13.12
N ILE A 36 -9.77 -20.19 12.65
CA ILE A 36 -9.55 -19.87 11.22
C ILE A 36 -9.80 -21.09 10.34
N LYS A 37 -9.25 -22.25 10.71
CA LYS A 37 -9.45 -23.53 10.04
C LYS A 37 -10.93 -23.94 9.98
N SER A 38 -11.65 -23.77 11.09
CA SER A 38 -13.08 -24.08 11.14
C SER A 38 -13.92 -23.14 10.27
N ASN A 39 -13.56 -21.85 10.18
CA ASN A 39 -14.33 -20.86 9.45
C ASN A 39 -14.13 -20.95 7.93
N ASN A 40 -12.93 -21.32 7.47
CA ASN A 40 -12.64 -21.50 6.05
C ASN A 40 -11.64 -22.64 5.82
N PRO A 41 -12.10 -23.91 5.84
CA PRO A 41 -11.22 -25.07 5.74
C PRO A 41 -10.49 -25.16 4.39
N ALA A 42 -11.11 -24.71 3.30
CA ALA A 42 -10.50 -24.73 1.97
C ALA A 42 -9.33 -23.74 1.84
N ALA A 43 -9.49 -22.52 2.35
CA ALA A 43 -8.38 -21.55 2.42
C ALA A 43 -7.27 -22.04 3.34
N TRP A 44 -7.62 -22.67 4.47
CA TRP A 44 -6.66 -23.27 5.39
C TRP A 44 -5.84 -24.38 4.72
N GLU A 45 -6.49 -25.31 4.01
CA GLU A 45 -5.82 -26.39 3.28
C GLU A 45 -4.85 -25.84 2.23
N THR A 46 -5.29 -24.84 1.46
CA THR A 46 -4.43 -24.14 0.48
C THR A 46 -3.22 -23.50 1.15
N TYR A 47 -3.44 -22.82 2.27
CA TYR A 47 -2.41 -22.16 3.05
C TYR A 47 -1.36 -23.14 3.58
N VAL A 48 -1.77 -24.19 4.31
CA VAL A 48 -0.82 -25.15 4.88
C VAL A 48 -0.09 -25.93 3.79
N ALA A 49 -0.72 -26.20 2.64
CA ALA A 49 -0.06 -26.81 1.49
C ALA A 49 1.06 -25.92 0.93
N LYS A 50 0.82 -24.60 0.80
CA LYS A 50 1.85 -23.63 0.36
C LYS A 50 3.04 -23.55 1.32
N VAL A 51 2.80 -23.67 2.63
CA VAL A 51 3.85 -23.60 3.67
C VAL A 51 4.60 -24.94 3.85
N GLY A 52 3.96 -26.05 3.48
CA GLY A 52 4.52 -27.39 3.61
C GLY A 52 4.12 -28.11 4.90
N GLY A 53 2.93 -27.81 5.44
CA GLY A 53 2.31 -28.48 6.57
C GLY A 53 1.77 -27.53 7.65
N GLU A 54 0.79 -28.00 8.41
CA GLU A 54 0.19 -27.27 9.54
C GLU A 54 1.22 -26.97 10.64
N ASP A 55 2.07 -27.94 10.99
CA ASP A 55 3.14 -27.75 11.97
C ASP A 55 4.11 -26.61 11.58
N LYS A 56 4.44 -26.50 10.28
CA LYS A 56 5.29 -25.42 9.77
C LYS A 56 4.58 -24.07 9.75
N ALA A 57 3.30 -24.06 9.39
CA ALA A 57 2.49 -22.85 9.44
C ALA A 57 2.45 -22.23 10.84
N LEU A 58 2.28 -23.07 11.87
CA LEU A 58 2.29 -22.66 13.27
C LEU A 58 3.70 -22.29 13.75
N LEU A 59 4.70 -23.10 13.40
CA LEU A 59 6.10 -22.86 13.79
C LEU A 59 6.62 -21.52 13.24
N TYR A 60 6.38 -21.26 11.96
CA TYR A 60 6.95 -20.09 11.29
C TYR A 60 6.24 -18.78 11.65
N ASP A 61 5.05 -18.80 12.25
CA ASP A 61 4.40 -17.63 12.88
C ASP A 61 4.59 -17.58 14.40
N SER A 62 5.70 -18.12 14.92
CA SER A 62 5.99 -18.14 16.36
C SER A 62 7.12 -17.19 16.75
N LYS A 63 6.91 -16.41 17.82
CA LYS A 63 7.98 -15.60 18.43
C LYS A 63 9.14 -16.45 18.91
N ALA A 64 8.89 -17.67 19.41
CA ALA A 64 9.94 -18.57 19.88
C ALA A 64 10.84 -19.05 18.72
N TYR A 65 10.23 -19.41 17.59
CA TYR A 65 10.98 -19.74 16.37
C TYR A 65 11.76 -18.52 15.88
N PHE A 66 11.10 -17.35 15.81
CA PHE A 66 11.70 -16.13 15.28
C PHE A 66 12.86 -15.60 16.14
N THR A 67 12.95 -15.97 17.42
CA THR A 67 14.06 -15.61 18.32
C THR A 67 15.07 -16.74 18.57
N ASP A 68 14.88 -17.92 17.98
CA ASP A 68 15.81 -19.04 18.11
C ASP A 68 17.16 -18.77 17.41
N HIS A 69 18.21 -18.54 18.20
CA HIS A 69 19.56 -18.27 17.71
C HIS A 69 20.30 -19.51 17.19
N ALA A 70 19.75 -20.72 17.35
CA ALA A 70 20.29 -21.93 16.70
C ALA A 70 20.02 -21.95 15.20
N ILE A 71 19.04 -21.16 14.72
CA ILE A 71 18.68 -21.02 13.31
C ILE A 71 19.18 -19.67 12.80
N THR A 72 19.72 -19.65 11.57
CA THR A 72 20.22 -18.41 10.97
C THR A 72 19.11 -17.36 10.88
N LYS A 73 19.50 -16.08 10.97
CA LYS A 73 18.55 -14.96 10.88
C LYS A 73 17.82 -14.96 9.54
N ASP A 74 18.57 -15.14 8.44
CA ASP A 74 18.04 -15.26 7.09
C ASP A 74 16.96 -16.33 6.97
N GLU A 75 17.22 -17.52 7.50
CA GLU A 75 16.27 -18.63 7.43
C GLU A 75 15.00 -18.33 8.21
N ARG A 76 15.11 -17.80 9.43
CA ARG A 76 13.94 -17.45 10.25
C ARG A 76 13.09 -16.37 9.60
N CYS A 77 13.71 -15.29 9.12
CA CYS A 77 13.04 -14.20 8.43
C CYS A 77 12.35 -14.71 7.15
N LEU A 78 13.05 -15.48 6.33
CA LEU A 78 12.50 -16.00 5.08
C LEU A 78 11.33 -16.96 5.32
N ASN A 79 11.41 -17.84 6.32
CA ASN A 79 10.33 -18.76 6.67
C ASN A 79 9.10 -18.02 7.21
N TYR A 80 9.29 -17.02 8.09
CA TYR A 80 8.20 -16.16 8.56
C TYR A 80 7.52 -15.42 7.39
N VAL A 81 8.29 -14.76 6.53
CA VAL A 81 7.75 -14.01 5.38
C VAL A 81 7.00 -14.91 4.40
N ARG A 82 7.55 -16.09 4.10
CA ARG A 82 6.89 -17.12 3.27
C ARG A 82 5.55 -17.52 3.86
N ASN A 83 5.53 -17.77 5.16
CA ASN A 83 4.34 -18.15 5.89
C ASN A 83 3.29 -17.04 5.88
N PHE A 84 3.72 -15.80 6.15
CA PHE A 84 2.89 -14.61 6.15
C PHE A 84 2.20 -14.40 4.79
N LEU A 85 2.97 -14.35 3.71
CA LEU A 85 2.41 -14.08 2.38
C LEU A 85 1.61 -15.27 1.85
N ALA A 86 1.96 -16.51 2.21
CA ALA A 86 1.13 -17.67 1.91
C ALA A 86 -0.24 -17.58 2.59
N TYR A 87 -0.32 -17.07 3.82
CA TYR A 87 -1.58 -16.84 4.51
C TYR A 87 -2.43 -15.80 3.76
N ILE A 88 -1.86 -14.62 3.47
CA ILE A 88 -2.56 -13.54 2.77
C ILE A 88 -3.10 -14.01 1.44
N GLU A 89 -2.27 -14.65 0.60
CA GLU A 89 -2.71 -15.12 -0.72
C GLU A 89 -3.77 -16.24 -0.66
N SER A 90 -3.91 -16.93 0.47
CA SER A 90 -4.89 -18.01 0.62
C SER A 90 -6.21 -17.52 1.23
N PHE A 91 -6.14 -16.55 2.15
CA PHE A 91 -7.31 -16.03 2.88
C PHE A 91 -7.87 -14.74 2.31
N ASP A 92 -7.04 -13.93 1.66
CA ASP A 92 -7.41 -12.64 1.06
C ASP A 92 -6.66 -12.41 -0.26
N PRO A 93 -6.94 -13.21 -1.30
CA PRO A 93 -6.26 -13.11 -2.59
C PRO A 93 -6.53 -11.77 -3.32
N ALA A 94 -7.41 -10.92 -2.82
CA ALA A 94 -7.67 -9.59 -3.38
C ALA A 94 -6.74 -8.51 -2.80
N LEU A 95 -6.05 -8.78 -1.68
CA LEU A 95 -5.09 -7.84 -1.07
C LEU A 95 -3.79 -7.82 -1.87
N GLU A 96 -3.54 -6.70 -2.53
CA GLU A 96 -2.44 -6.57 -3.48
C GLU A 96 -1.24 -5.80 -2.94
N CYS A 97 -1.42 -5.02 -1.87
CA CYS A 97 -0.32 -4.23 -1.30
C CYS A 97 -0.48 -4.02 0.19
N ILE A 98 0.64 -4.16 0.92
CA ILE A 98 0.72 -3.79 2.33
C ILE A 98 1.91 -2.90 2.66
N GLY A 99 1.76 -2.03 3.65
CA GLY A 99 2.84 -1.26 4.25
C GLY A 99 3.35 -1.95 5.51
N ILE A 100 4.63 -2.34 5.55
CA ILE A 100 5.25 -2.89 6.78
C ILE A 100 5.73 -1.71 7.61
N THR A 101 5.14 -1.54 8.79
CA THR A 101 5.26 -0.30 9.59
C THR A 101 5.45 -0.60 11.08
N ASP A 102 6.35 -1.53 11.41
CA ASP A 102 6.65 -1.86 12.80
C ASP A 102 6.99 -0.61 13.64
N HIS A 103 6.51 -0.56 14.88
CA HIS A 103 6.90 0.46 15.85
C HIS A 103 8.40 0.44 16.11
N ASN A 104 9.08 1.54 15.76
CA ASN A 104 10.54 1.68 15.87
C ASN A 104 11.27 0.43 15.34
N TYR A 105 11.23 0.22 14.04
CA TYR A 105 11.83 -0.95 13.40
C TYR A 105 13.35 -1.06 13.64
N PHE A 106 13.77 -2.04 14.45
CA PHE A 106 15.18 -2.35 14.78
C PHE A 106 15.47 -3.84 14.53
N ASP A 107 15.27 -4.26 13.28
CA ASP A 107 15.71 -5.56 12.79
C ASP A 107 16.52 -5.35 11.52
N ASP A 108 17.55 -6.15 11.29
CA ASP A 108 18.54 -5.97 10.23
C ASP A 108 18.23 -6.79 8.96
N HIS A 109 17.19 -7.65 8.97
CA HIS A 109 16.91 -8.56 7.86
C HIS A 109 15.43 -8.68 7.48
N LEU A 110 14.49 -8.54 8.43
CA LEU A 110 13.09 -8.91 8.20
C LEU A 110 12.40 -8.10 7.09
N LEU A 111 12.60 -6.79 7.08
CA LEU A 111 11.98 -5.90 6.11
C LEU A 111 12.53 -6.18 4.71
N ASP A 112 13.84 -6.38 4.58
CA ASP A 112 14.48 -6.78 3.33
C ASP A 112 13.99 -8.15 2.85
N ALA A 113 13.76 -9.11 3.76
CA ALA A 113 13.17 -10.41 3.42
C ALA A 113 11.74 -10.26 2.87
N PHE A 114 10.91 -9.40 3.47
CA PHE A 114 9.58 -9.07 2.96
C PHE A 114 9.65 -8.49 1.54
N ILE A 115 10.48 -7.46 1.33
CA ILE A 115 10.64 -6.82 0.02
C ILE A 115 11.12 -7.84 -1.01
N GLY A 116 12.18 -8.59 -0.70
CA GLY A 116 12.77 -9.59 -1.57
C GLY A 116 11.80 -10.69 -1.97
N TYR A 117 10.99 -11.19 -1.03
CA TYR A 117 10.00 -12.23 -1.34
C TYR A 117 8.81 -11.68 -2.13
N SER A 118 8.41 -10.43 -1.90
CA SER A 118 7.23 -9.80 -2.53
C SER A 118 7.31 -9.73 -4.07
N TRP A 119 8.51 -9.75 -4.64
CA TRP A 119 8.72 -9.74 -6.10
C TRP A 119 8.01 -10.90 -6.81
N LYS A 120 7.95 -12.06 -6.17
CA LYS A 120 7.29 -13.27 -6.70
C LYS A 120 5.94 -13.58 -6.05
N SER A 121 5.54 -12.83 -5.03
CA SER A 121 4.22 -12.94 -4.41
C SER A 121 3.20 -12.08 -5.13
N HIS A 122 1.92 -12.40 -4.94
CA HIS A 122 0.83 -11.55 -5.43
C HIS A 122 0.79 -10.22 -4.68
N CYS A 123 0.77 -10.27 -3.34
CA CYS A 123 0.79 -9.10 -2.48
C CYS A 123 2.19 -8.44 -2.44
N LYS A 124 2.23 -7.12 -2.67
CA LYS A 124 3.45 -6.30 -2.70
C LYS A 124 3.69 -5.58 -1.37
N ILE A 125 4.94 -5.26 -1.12
CA ILE A 125 5.38 -4.62 0.12
C ILE A 125 5.85 -3.20 -0.16
N ILE A 126 5.34 -2.25 0.62
CA ILE A 126 5.91 -0.91 0.75
C ILE A 126 6.65 -0.84 2.09
N PRO A 127 7.96 -0.55 2.09
CA PRO A 127 8.73 -0.52 3.32
C PRO A 127 8.52 0.79 4.08
N GLY A 128 8.47 0.68 5.40
CA GLY A 128 8.28 1.81 6.28
C GLY A 128 8.55 1.51 7.74
N VAL A 129 8.08 2.43 8.58
CA VAL A 129 8.21 2.38 10.04
C VAL A 129 7.11 3.25 10.68
N GLU A 130 6.64 2.85 11.86
CA GLU A 130 5.82 3.71 12.71
C GLU A 130 6.68 4.33 13.81
N VAL A 131 6.64 5.67 13.91
CA VAL A 131 7.43 6.45 14.87
C VAL A 131 6.51 7.22 15.79
N ASN A 132 6.79 7.17 17.10
CA ASN A 132 6.15 8.04 18.09
C ASN A 132 7.02 9.28 18.37
N CYS A 133 6.52 10.43 17.95
CA CYS A 133 7.11 11.74 18.23
C CYS A 133 6.25 12.49 19.24
N THR A 134 6.69 12.56 20.50
CA THR A 134 5.98 13.27 21.58
C THR A 134 4.50 12.93 21.71
N GLY A 135 4.15 11.65 21.56
CA GLY A 135 2.77 11.18 21.61
C GLY A 135 1.96 11.46 20.35
N ILE A 136 2.60 11.74 19.21
CA ILE A 136 1.98 11.75 17.89
C ILE A 136 2.67 10.65 17.08
N HIS A 137 1.89 9.65 16.66
CA HIS A 137 2.43 8.61 15.78
C HIS A 137 2.46 9.10 14.34
N MET A 138 3.44 8.59 13.59
CA MET A 138 3.58 8.79 12.16
C MET A 138 3.96 7.46 11.54
N ILE A 139 3.17 7.00 10.58
CA ILE A 139 3.60 6.00 9.63
C ILE A 139 4.44 6.71 8.58
N ILE A 140 5.62 6.17 8.31
CA ILE A 140 6.57 6.73 7.36
C ILE A 140 6.94 5.64 6.37
N LEU A 141 6.65 5.88 5.09
CA LEU A 141 6.93 4.95 3.99
C LEU A 141 8.01 5.54 3.08
N PHE A 142 8.91 4.70 2.58
CA PHE A 142 10.02 5.14 1.74
C PHE A 142 10.06 4.42 0.38
N PRO A 143 10.37 5.15 -0.71
CA PRO A 143 10.56 4.53 -2.03
C PRO A 143 11.91 3.84 -2.18
N ASN A 144 12.92 4.32 -1.46
CA ASN A 144 14.32 4.01 -1.71
C ASN A 144 15.05 3.71 -0.40
N ILE A 145 16.16 2.98 -0.51
CA ILE A 145 17.10 2.78 0.58
C ILE A 145 17.71 4.13 0.97
N LEU A 146 17.73 4.41 2.27
CA LEU A 146 18.10 5.71 2.80
C LEU A 146 19.62 5.83 3.01
N TYR A 147 20.12 7.06 2.90
CA TYR A 147 21.47 7.44 3.34
C TYR A 147 22.63 6.65 2.72
N GLY A 148 22.44 6.08 1.53
CA GLY A 148 23.45 5.26 0.87
C GLY A 148 23.77 3.97 1.61
N LYS A 149 22.82 3.46 2.41
CA LYS A 149 22.90 2.11 2.99
C LYS A 149 22.72 1.02 1.94
N ASP A 150 23.06 -0.21 2.31
CA ASP A 150 22.99 -1.34 1.39
C ASP A 150 21.59 -1.98 1.37
N THR A 151 20.83 -1.83 2.47
CA THR A 151 19.50 -2.43 2.61
C THR A 151 18.46 -1.48 3.20
N PHE A 152 17.17 -1.79 3.04
CA PHE A 152 16.10 -0.98 3.64
C PHE A 152 16.14 -1.06 5.17
N SER A 153 16.42 -2.23 5.75
CA SER A 153 16.54 -2.37 7.21
C SER A 153 17.60 -1.42 7.80
N GLU A 154 18.79 -1.37 7.20
CA GLU A 154 19.85 -0.45 7.62
C GLU A 154 19.46 1.02 7.43
N GLY A 155 18.80 1.35 6.32
CA GLY A 155 18.32 2.69 6.01
C GLY A 155 17.31 3.20 7.04
N ILE A 156 16.32 2.38 7.39
CA ILE A 156 15.30 2.69 8.40
C ILE A 156 15.95 2.85 9.78
N GLN A 157 16.85 1.96 10.20
CA GLN A 157 17.55 2.11 11.47
C GLN A 157 18.37 3.41 11.52
N ALA A 158 19.07 3.76 10.44
CA ALA A 158 19.80 5.02 10.35
C ALA A 158 18.87 6.25 10.42
N PHE A 159 17.66 6.15 9.85
CA PHE A 159 16.63 7.19 10.00
C PHE A 159 16.19 7.36 11.46
N LEU A 160 15.91 6.25 12.16
CA LEU A 160 15.51 6.27 13.57
C LEU A 160 16.60 6.87 14.47
N ILE A 161 17.86 6.45 14.29
CA ILE A 161 19.02 6.95 15.04
C ILE A 161 19.19 8.46 14.85
N LYS A 162 19.00 8.97 13.61
CA LYS A 162 19.07 10.40 13.32
C LYS A 162 18.07 11.24 14.14
N PHE A 163 16.96 10.64 14.56
CA PHE A 163 15.95 11.26 15.42
C PHE A 163 16.02 10.75 16.87
N ASN A 164 17.19 10.29 17.33
CA ASN A 164 17.47 9.87 18.71
C ASN A 164 16.67 8.65 19.19
N ILE A 165 16.12 7.86 18.27
CA ILE A 165 15.56 6.55 18.56
C ILE A 165 16.69 5.57 18.29
N ASN A 166 17.44 5.18 19.32
CA ASN A 166 18.63 4.31 19.18
C ASN A 166 18.32 2.83 19.43
N THR A 167 17.17 2.55 20.02
CA THR A 167 16.65 1.21 20.32
C THR A 167 15.14 1.23 20.10
N ARG A 168 14.54 0.06 19.92
CA ARG A 168 13.08 -0.07 19.81
C ARG A 168 12.38 0.33 21.10
N THR A 169 12.89 -0.16 22.22
CA THR A 169 12.38 0.12 23.57
C THR A 169 13.48 0.64 24.49
N THR A 170 13.08 1.43 25.49
CA THR A 170 13.89 1.89 26.61
C THR A 170 13.17 1.47 27.89
N ALA A 171 13.81 0.64 28.72
CA ALA A 171 13.23 0.10 29.96
C ALA A 171 11.86 -0.59 29.76
N GLY A 172 11.67 -1.29 28.64
CA GLY A 172 10.44 -2.03 28.32
C GLY A 172 9.29 -1.19 27.76
N VAL A 173 9.51 0.10 27.48
CA VAL A 173 8.54 1.00 26.84
C VAL A 173 9.08 1.42 25.47
N LEU A 174 8.21 1.56 24.47
CA LEU A 174 8.61 2.05 23.14
C LEU A 174 9.37 3.38 23.26
N THR A 175 10.53 3.44 22.62
CA THR A 175 11.36 4.64 22.62
C THR A 175 10.66 5.75 21.84
N THR A 176 10.49 6.92 22.45
CA THR A 176 9.87 8.07 21.79
C THR A 176 10.93 9.12 21.47
N THR A 177 10.72 9.86 20.40
CA THR A 177 11.56 11.02 20.08
C THR A 177 10.92 12.32 20.56
N THR A 178 11.75 13.22 21.06
CA THR A 178 11.41 14.62 21.40
C THR A 178 11.84 15.60 20.32
N SER A 179 12.29 15.10 19.17
CA SER A 179 12.65 15.92 18.01
C SER A 179 11.45 16.75 17.54
N ASP A 180 11.71 17.87 16.90
CA ASP A 180 10.66 18.62 16.21
C ASP A 180 10.12 17.77 15.06
N ILE A 181 8.82 17.44 15.11
CA ILE A 181 8.12 16.64 14.11
C ILE A 181 8.28 17.22 12.70
N LYS A 182 8.41 18.54 12.56
CA LYS A 182 8.64 19.21 11.26
C LYS A 182 9.98 18.80 10.64
N LYS A 183 11.01 18.58 11.45
CA LYS A 183 12.31 18.06 10.97
C LYS A 183 12.21 16.62 10.48
N ILE A 184 11.35 15.82 11.10
CA ILE A 184 11.06 14.46 10.64
C ILE A 184 10.38 14.53 9.27
N ILE A 185 9.33 15.36 9.15
CA ILE A 185 8.61 15.57 7.88
C ILE A 185 9.56 16.07 6.77
N ASP A 186 10.43 17.04 7.05
CA ASP A 186 11.42 17.54 6.09
C ASP A 186 12.38 16.45 5.61
N GLU A 187 12.86 15.61 6.54
CA GLU A 187 13.76 14.52 6.19
C GLU A 187 13.06 13.44 5.37
N VAL A 188 11.80 13.13 5.68
CA VAL A 188 10.99 12.21 4.88
C VAL A 188 10.80 12.76 3.46
N ASN A 189 10.41 14.03 3.33
CA ASN A 189 10.24 14.70 2.03
C ASN A 189 11.54 14.73 1.22
N LYS A 190 12.69 14.98 1.88
CA LYS A 190 14.01 14.97 1.24
C LYS A 190 14.37 13.62 0.64
N ASN A 191 13.84 12.53 1.19
CA ASN A 191 14.07 11.17 0.71
C ASN A 191 12.87 10.62 -0.10
N ASP A 192 12.03 11.53 -0.65
CA ASP A 192 10.85 11.20 -1.45
C ASP A 192 9.80 10.32 -0.74
N GLY A 193 9.88 10.21 0.59
CA GLY A 193 8.99 9.42 1.42
C GLY A 193 7.61 10.05 1.59
N ILE A 194 6.73 9.29 2.24
CA ILE A 194 5.37 9.68 2.57
C ILE A 194 5.17 9.58 4.08
N VAL A 195 4.51 10.59 4.65
CA VAL A 195 4.02 10.58 6.04
C VAL A 195 2.51 10.35 6.02
N ILE A 196 2.05 9.38 6.80
CA ILE A 196 0.64 9.14 7.11
C ILE A 196 0.49 9.34 8.62
N TYR A 197 -0.53 10.09 9.05
CA TYR A 197 -0.90 10.17 10.45
C TYR A 197 -1.89 9.05 10.77
N PRO A 198 -1.46 7.98 11.45
CA PRO A 198 -2.35 6.88 11.83
C PRO A 198 -3.34 7.30 12.90
N HIS A 199 -4.41 6.50 13.02
CA HIS A 199 -5.41 6.53 14.11
C HIS A 199 -5.74 7.95 14.60
N CYS A 200 -6.01 8.84 13.65
CA CYS A 200 -6.05 10.30 13.83
C CYS A 200 -6.94 10.80 14.98
N ASN A 201 -8.05 10.11 15.26
CA ASN A 201 -9.01 10.45 16.32
C ASN A 201 -8.88 9.59 17.60
N SER A 202 -7.79 8.83 17.71
CA SER A 202 -7.51 7.95 18.85
C SER A 202 -6.38 8.52 19.73
N ASP A 203 -6.04 7.80 20.79
CA ASP A 203 -4.87 8.10 21.59
C ASP A 203 -3.59 8.02 20.74
N ASN A 204 -2.75 9.03 20.84
CA ASN A 204 -1.54 9.25 20.02
C ASN A 204 -1.76 9.61 18.53
N GLY A 205 -3.00 9.84 18.12
CA GLY A 205 -3.33 10.40 16.82
C GLY A 205 -3.07 11.92 16.75
N LEU A 206 -2.92 12.45 15.53
CA LEU A 206 -2.68 13.88 15.30
C LEU A 206 -3.78 14.78 15.90
N PHE A 207 -5.04 14.34 15.88
CA PHE A 207 -6.20 15.13 16.31
C PHE A 207 -6.68 14.82 17.73
N GLN A 208 -5.86 14.16 18.55
CA GLN A 208 -6.19 13.91 19.95
C GLN A 208 -6.62 15.21 20.65
N GLU A 209 -7.73 15.17 21.39
CA GLU A 209 -8.19 16.34 22.15
C GLU A 209 -7.18 16.68 23.25
N ARG A 210 -6.61 17.87 23.16
CA ARG A 210 -5.64 18.40 24.12
C ARG A 210 -5.94 19.87 24.45
N THR A 211 -5.09 20.48 25.27
CA THR A 211 -5.30 21.84 25.79
C THR A 211 -5.36 22.90 24.67
N LYS A 212 -5.75 24.15 24.99
CA LYS A 212 -5.80 25.24 24.00
C LYS A 212 -4.45 25.47 23.29
N THR A 213 -3.33 25.31 23.98
CA THR A 213 -1.97 25.42 23.42
C THR A 213 -1.71 24.33 22.38
N ASP A 214 -2.20 23.12 22.64
CA ASP A 214 -2.05 21.98 21.72
C ASP A 214 -2.84 22.17 20.42
N ARG A 215 -3.93 22.95 20.44
CA ARG A 215 -4.69 23.27 19.21
C ARG A 215 -3.91 24.18 18.26
N THR A 216 -3.12 25.12 18.78
CA THR A 216 -2.19 25.91 17.96
C THR A 216 -1.08 25.02 17.40
N HIS A 217 -0.55 24.11 18.22
CA HIS A 217 0.45 23.14 17.80
C HIS A 217 -0.06 22.20 16.70
N LEU A 218 -1.31 21.74 16.81
CA LEU A 218 -2.00 20.96 15.77
C LEU A 218 -2.03 21.72 14.44
N ALA A 219 -2.51 22.97 14.44
CA ALA A 219 -2.57 23.76 13.21
C ALA A 219 -1.17 23.99 12.62
N ASP A 220 -0.15 24.18 13.46
CA ASP A 220 1.24 24.35 13.02
C ASP A 220 1.83 23.09 12.38
N ILE A 221 1.49 21.90 12.87
CA ILE A 221 1.92 20.62 12.28
C ILE A 221 1.10 20.32 11.02
N TYR A 222 -0.22 20.35 11.13
CA TYR A 222 -1.14 20.03 10.04
C TYR A 222 -0.89 20.90 8.80
N ASN A 223 -0.61 22.19 8.99
CA ASN A 223 -0.37 23.11 7.89
C ASN A 223 1.05 23.07 7.34
N TYR A 224 1.93 22.26 7.90
CA TYR A 224 3.32 22.16 7.47
C TYR A 224 3.44 21.41 6.14
N GLN A 225 2.63 20.37 5.95
CA GLN A 225 2.50 19.68 4.66
C GLN A 225 1.42 20.34 3.81
N LYS A 226 1.59 20.35 2.47
CA LYS A 226 0.57 20.85 1.54
C LYS A 226 -0.69 19.97 1.54
N ILE A 227 -0.47 18.66 1.72
CA ILE A 227 -1.50 17.65 1.81
C ILE A 227 -1.13 16.65 2.90
N ASN A 228 -2.09 16.31 3.75
CA ASN A 228 -1.94 15.32 4.81
C ASN A 228 -2.61 14.01 4.40
N LEU A 229 -1.92 12.88 4.59
CA LEU A 229 -2.55 11.57 4.54
C LEU A 229 -2.97 11.19 5.96
N LEU A 230 -4.26 10.95 6.15
CA LEU A 230 -4.88 10.79 7.45
C LEU A 230 -5.58 9.44 7.50
N GLN A 231 -5.17 8.60 8.44
CA GLN A 231 -5.76 7.28 8.60
C GLN A 231 -6.60 7.22 9.88
N SER A 232 -7.79 6.63 9.78
CA SER A 232 -8.65 6.34 10.93
C SER A 232 -9.02 4.85 10.99
N GLN A 233 -9.61 4.42 12.11
CA GLN A 233 -9.98 3.01 12.31
C GLN A 233 -11.18 2.55 11.46
N ASN A 234 -12.03 3.48 11.01
CA ASN A 234 -13.23 3.19 10.23
C ASN A 234 -13.68 4.40 9.41
N LYS A 235 -14.57 4.16 8.45
CA LYS A 235 -15.09 5.19 7.54
C LYS A 235 -15.75 6.37 8.28
N GLN A 236 -16.58 6.11 9.28
CA GLN A 236 -17.29 7.18 10.01
C GLN A 236 -16.32 8.07 10.79
N SER A 237 -15.23 7.48 11.30
CA SER A 237 -14.15 8.24 11.93
C SER A 237 -13.45 9.15 10.92
N CYS A 238 -13.19 8.66 9.70
CA CYS A 238 -12.66 9.51 8.62
C CYS A 238 -13.60 10.69 8.33
N GLU A 239 -14.90 10.43 8.20
CA GLU A 239 -15.92 11.47 7.92
C GLU A 239 -15.96 12.51 9.05
N ALA A 240 -15.92 12.08 10.32
CA ALA A 240 -15.90 12.97 11.47
C ALA A 240 -14.66 13.89 11.50
N VAL A 241 -13.46 13.35 11.25
CA VAL A 241 -12.23 14.17 11.18
C VAL A 241 -12.28 15.10 9.96
N ALA A 242 -12.81 14.65 8.83
CA ALA A 242 -12.97 15.49 7.65
C ALA A 242 -13.90 16.68 7.90
N ASP A 243 -15.03 16.47 8.57
CA ASP A 243 -15.96 17.53 8.92
C ASP A 243 -15.36 18.50 9.95
N TYR A 244 -14.58 17.99 10.91
CA TYR A 244 -13.81 18.83 11.82
C TYR A 244 -12.81 19.73 11.08
N ILE A 245 -12.03 19.19 10.13
CA ILE A 245 -11.08 19.97 9.34
C ILE A 245 -11.81 21.03 8.52
N LYS A 246 -12.89 20.67 7.82
CA LYS A 246 -13.67 21.59 6.97
C LYS A 246 -14.28 22.76 7.74
N THR A 247 -14.64 22.54 9.01
CA THR A 247 -15.23 23.57 9.88
C THR A 247 -14.20 24.38 10.67
N ASN A 248 -12.94 23.93 10.73
CA ASN A 248 -11.86 24.63 11.44
C ASN A 248 -11.00 25.46 10.48
N THR A 249 -11.19 26.78 10.50
CA THR A 249 -10.48 27.73 9.60
C THR A 249 -8.97 27.80 9.81
N ASN A 250 -8.44 27.25 10.91
CA ASN A 250 -7.00 27.19 11.15
C ASN A 250 -6.33 26.00 10.43
N LEU A 251 -7.09 25.03 9.92
CA LEU A 251 -6.59 23.85 9.23
C LEU A 251 -6.76 24.03 7.72
N ARG A 252 -5.73 24.57 7.07
CA ARG A 252 -5.77 25.07 5.68
C ARG A 252 -5.18 24.12 4.64
N SER A 253 -4.38 23.15 5.05
CA SER A 253 -3.81 22.15 4.14
C SER A 253 -4.86 21.18 3.61
N ARG A 254 -4.63 20.68 2.38
CA ARG A 254 -5.45 19.61 1.81
C ARG A 254 -5.27 18.32 2.60
N PHE A 255 -6.16 17.36 2.42
CA PHE A 255 -6.04 16.05 3.05
C PHE A 255 -6.57 14.94 2.15
N CYS A 256 -6.15 13.71 2.45
CA CYS A 256 -6.69 12.46 1.95
C CYS A 256 -6.95 11.56 3.15
N PHE A 257 -8.15 10.99 3.23
CA PHE A 257 -8.49 10.05 4.28
C PHE A 257 -8.52 8.62 3.77
N HIS A 258 -8.05 7.70 4.60
CA HIS A 258 -8.23 6.27 4.42
C HIS A 258 -8.38 5.55 5.76
N ILE A 259 -8.61 4.24 5.69
CA ILE A 259 -8.59 3.36 6.86
C ILE A 259 -7.31 2.50 6.85
N GLY A 260 -7.00 1.87 7.97
CA GLY A 260 -5.94 0.87 8.07
C GLY A 260 -6.22 -0.06 9.24
N SER A 261 -5.67 -1.28 9.17
CA SER A 261 -5.98 -2.33 10.14
C SER A 261 -5.22 -2.17 11.47
N ASP A 262 -4.06 -1.50 11.44
CA ASP A 262 -3.07 -1.55 12.53
C ASP A 262 -2.81 -3.00 12.99
N SER A 263 -2.67 -3.89 12.01
CA SER A 263 -2.72 -5.33 12.21
C SER A 263 -1.58 -5.81 13.10
N ARG A 264 -1.91 -6.72 14.03
CA ARG A 264 -0.93 -7.38 14.92
C ARG A 264 -1.05 -8.90 14.86
N SER A 265 -1.63 -9.45 13.80
CA SER A 265 -1.70 -10.88 13.55
C SER A 265 -2.04 -11.13 12.09
N LEU A 266 -1.72 -12.33 11.57
CA LEU A 266 -2.03 -12.72 10.19
C LEU A 266 -3.49 -12.48 9.82
N LYS A 267 -4.42 -12.82 10.73
CA LYS A 267 -5.86 -12.66 10.49
C LYS A 267 -6.31 -11.20 10.44
N ASP A 268 -5.52 -10.24 10.90
CA ASP A 268 -5.93 -8.82 10.96
C ASP A 268 -5.54 -8.04 9.72
N VAL A 269 -4.52 -8.51 8.99
CA VAL A 269 -4.01 -7.89 7.77
C VAL A 269 -5.10 -7.84 6.70
N GLY A 270 -5.34 -6.67 6.13
CA GLY A 270 -6.36 -6.46 5.11
C GLY A 270 -7.80 -6.64 5.60
N LYS A 271 -8.03 -6.76 6.91
CA LYS A 271 -9.40 -6.84 7.44
C LYS A 271 -10.20 -5.59 7.12
N PRO A 272 -11.52 -5.73 6.93
CA PRO A 272 -12.37 -4.57 6.83
C PRO A 272 -12.47 -3.85 8.17
N ASP A 273 -12.87 -2.59 8.13
CA ASP A 273 -13.36 -1.91 9.33
C ASP A 273 -14.62 -2.59 9.91
N LYS A 274 -15.07 -2.09 11.06
CA LYS A 274 -16.24 -2.63 11.76
C LYS A 274 -17.54 -2.66 10.93
N ASP A 275 -17.62 -1.87 9.85
CA ASP A 275 -18.79 -1.76 8.98
C ASP A 275 -18.63 -2.51 7.65
N GLY A 276 -17.54 -3.27 7.52
CA GLY A 276 -17.23 -4.09 6.36
C GLY A 276 -16.49 -3.35 5.25
N ASN A 277 -15.99 -2.13 5.48
CA ASN A 277 -15.31 -1.34 4.46
C ASN A 277 -13.83 -1.72 4.36
N TYR A 278 -13.30 -1.72 3.14
CA TYR A 278 -11.87 -1.88 2.86
C TYR A 278 -11.28 -0.59 2.29
N LEU A 279 -9.95 -0.48 2.36
CA LEU A 279 -9.21 0.53 1.62
C LEU A 279 -8.93 0.02 0.20
N TRP A 280 -9.41 0.78 -0.77
CA TRP A 280 -9.12 0.59 -2.18
C TRP A 280 -8.32 1.77 -2.71
N ILE A 281 -7.22 1.47 -3.41
CA ILE A 281 -6.41 2.48 -4.09
C ILE A 281 -6.36 2.17 -5.57
N LYS A 282 -6.69 3.17 -6.39
CA LYS A 282 -6.65 3.10 -7.85
C LYS A 282 -5.23 3.37 -8.36
N ALA A 283 -4.35 2.40 -8.21
CA ALA A 283 -2.97 2.48 -8.62
C ALA A 283 -2.31 1.10 -8.69
N ASP A 284 -1.14 1.02 -9.32
CA ASP A 284 -0.30 -0.17 -9.24
C ASP A 284 0.27 -0.29 -7.81
N PRO A 285 0.37 -1.50 -7.23
CA PRO A 285 0.80 -1.76 -5.86
C PRO A 285 2.32 -1.56 -5.69
N THR A 286 2.71 -0.31 -5.84
CA THR A 286 4.08 0.21 -5.77
C THR A 286 4.06 1.53 -5.02
N PHE A 287 5.21 1.95 -4.50
CA PHE A 287 5.31 3.26 -3.85
C PHE A 287 4.91 4.40 -4.79
N ASN A 288 5.30 4.36 -6.07
CA ASN A 288 4.94 5.39 -7.04
C ASN A 288 3.43 5.42 -7.32
N GLY A 289 2.79 4.26 -7.35
CA GLY A 289 1.33 4.17 -7.42
C GLY A 289 0.67 4.80 -6.20
N LEU A 290 1.17 4.50 -4.99
CA LEU A 290 0.69 5.14 -3.76
C LEU A 290 0.86 6.66 -3.80
N LYS A 291 1.99 7.17 -4.29
CA LYS A 291 2.27 8.61 -4.38
C LYS A 291 1.23 9.35 -5.23
N GLN A 292 0.51 8.69 -6.14
CA GLN A 292 -0.53 9.33 -6.94
C GLN A 292 -1.74 9.78 -6.12
N ILE A 293 -2.01 9.19 -4.95
CA ILE A 293 -3.12 9.62 -4.08
C ILE A 293 -2.91 11.04 -3.56
N ILE A 294 -1.67 11.52 -3.52
CA ILE A 294 -1.35 12.89 -3.13
C ILE A 294 -1.83 13.90 -4.19
N CYS A 295 -1.83 13.51 -5.46
CA CYS A 295 -2.25 14.36 -6.57
C CYS A 295 -3.78 14.36 -6.71
N GLU A 296 -4.38 13.18 -6.68
CA GLU A 296 -5.79 12.94 -7.06
C GLU A 296 -6.51 12.07 -6.01
N PRO A 297 -6.57 12.51 -4.73
CA PRO A 297 -7.07 11.65 -3.64
C PRO A 297 -8.52 11.19 -3.83
N GLU A 298 -9.39 12.08 -4.31
CA GLU A 298 -10.83 11.82 -4.48
C GLU A 298 -11.12 10.77 -5.56
N GLU A 299 -10.27 10.68 -6.59
CA GLU A 299 -10.42 9.76 -7.71
C GLU A 299 -9.67 8.42 -7.50
N ARG A 300 -8.75 8.39 -6.53
CA ARG A 300 -7.83 7.26 -6.32
C ARG A 300 -7.97 6.55 -5.00
N VAL A 301 -8.65 7.11 -4.02
CA VAL A 301 -8.85 6.48 -2.72
C VAL A 301 -10.34 6.25 -2.49
N TYR A 302 -10.70 5.02 -2.18
CA TYR A 302 -12.06 4.65 -1.87
C TYR A 302 -12.11 3.77 -0.62
N VAL A 303 -12.95 4.18 0.34
CA VAL A 303 -13.26 3.39 1.53
C VAL A 303 -14.68 2.85 1.41
N GLY A 304 -14.79 1.54 1.21
CA GLY A 304 -16.08 0.88 1.02
C GLY A 304 -15.96 -0.64 0.91
N ARG A 305 -17.11 -1.33 0.97
CA ARG A 305 -17.18 -2.81 0.96
C ARG A 305 -16.71 -3.43 -0.35
N SER A 306 -16.96 -2.75 -1.45
CA SER A 306 -16.61 -3.20 -2.81
C SER A 306 -16.55 -2.00 -3.74
N ILE A 307 -15.74 -2.10 -4.78
CA ILE A 307 -15.76 -1.13 -5.88
C ILE A 307 -17.05 -1.28 -6.68
N SER A 308 -17.77 -0.18 -6.88
CA SER A 308 -18.91 -0.13 -7.78
C SER A 308 -18.41 -0.13 -9.23
N LYS A 309 -18.81 -1.15 -10.00
CA LYS A 309 -18.67 -1.12 -11.46
C LYS A 309 -19.86 -0.35 -12.01
N SER A 310 -19.68 0.92 -12.35
CA SER A 310 -20.76 1.80 -12.79
C SER A 310 -21.08 1.72 -14.28
N LYS A 311 -20.24 1.05 -15.08
CA LYS A 311 -20.38 1.00 -16.54
C LYS A 311 -20.91 -0.36 -17.01
N ASN A 312 -21.66 -0.34 -18.11
CA ASN A 312 -22.01 -1.55 -18.83
C ASN A 312 -20.78 -2.02 -19.61
N ASP A 313 -20.12 -3.06 -19.10
CA ASP A 313 -18.90 -3.66 -19.69
C ASP A 313 -19.08 -4.03 -21.17
N ALA A 314 -20.32 -4.27 -21.64
CA ALA A 314 -20.61 -4.62 -23.03
C ALA A 314 -20.22 -3.54 -24.06
N ASN A 315 -20.13 -2.27 -23.66
CA ASN A 315 -19.83 -1.14 -24.54
C ASN A 315 -18.42 -0.56 -24.31
N VAL A 316 -17.55 -1.27 -23.60
CA VAL A 316 -16.20 -0.81 -23.28
C VAL A 316 -15.17 -1.71 -23.98
N ILE A 317 -14.26 -1.10 -24.73
CA ILE A 317 -13.16 -1.84 -25.35
C ILE A 317 -12.16 -2.21 -24.25
N ASP A 318 -12.12 -3.50 -23.91
CA ASP A 318 -11.25 -4.04 -22.87
C ASP A 318 -9.79 -4.18 -23.35
N LYS A 319 -9.61 -4.61 -24.60
CA LYS A 319 -8.30 -4.81 -25.23
C LYS A 319 -8.38 -4.75 -26.74
N VAL A 320 -7.26 -4.42 -27.37
CA VAL A 320 -7.07 -4.44 -28.82
C VAL A 320 -6.08 -5.54 -29.16
N VAL A 321 -6.43 -6.38 -30.14
CA VAL A 321 -5.55 -7.45 -30.63
C VAL A 321 -5.45 -7.32 -32.15
N ILE A 322 -4.25 -7.01 -32.63
CA ILE A 322 -3.96 -6.89 -34.07
C ILE A 322 -3.25 -8.16 -34.51
N LYS A 323 -3.90 -8.96 -35.34
CA LYS A 323 -3.34 -10.22 -35.87
C LYS A 323 -2.86 -10.04 -37.30
N ASN A 324 -1.87 -10.82 -37.72
CA ASN A 324 -1.36 -10.82 -39.09
C ASN A 324 -0.86 -9.43 -39.55
N SER A 325 -0.26 -8.66 -38.64
CA SER A 325 0.18 -7.28 -38.88
C SER A 325 1.44 -7.15 -39.75
N ASN A 326 1.99 -8.26 -40.28
CA ASN A 326 3.31 -8.31 -40.92
C ASN A 326 4.42 -7.64 -40.08
N ARG A 327 4.38 -7.81 -38.75
CA ARG A 327 5.30 -7.23 -37.76
C ARG A 327 5.22 -5.70 -37.60
N TRP A 328 4.15 -5.06 -38.09
CA TRP A 328 3.90 -3.63 -37.82
C TRP A 328 3.40 -3.40 -36.39
N PHE A 329 2.72 -4.40 -35.81
CA PHE A 329 2.31 -4.45 -34.42
C PHE A 329 2.68 -5.80 -33.81
N GLU A 330 2.99 -5.81 -32.51
CA GLU A 330 3.04 -7.05 -31.75
C GLU A 330 1.66 -7.71 -31.71
N GLU A 331 1.61 -9.04 -31.75
CA GLU A 331 0.34 -9.79 -31.65
C GLU A 331 -0.15 -9.93 -30.20
N GLU A 332 0.62 -9.41 -29.24
CA GLU A 332 0.24 -9.35 -27.83
C GLU A 332 -0.95 -8.40 -27.62
N PRO A 333 -1.91 -8.74 -26.75
CA PRO A 333 -3.04 -7.87 -26.47
C PRO A 333 -2.62 -6.52 -25.87
N ILE A 334 -3.05 -5.43 -26.49
CA ILE A 334 -2.95 -4.09 -25.92
C ILE A 334 -4.14 -3.91 -24.97
N LEU A 335 -3.90 -4.01 -23.67
CA LEU A 335 -4.94 -3.77 -22.68
C LEU A 335 -5.23 -2.28 -22.54
N LEU A 336 -6.52 -1.92 -22.48
CA LEU A 336 -6.94 -0.54 -22.31
C LEU A 336 -7.38 -0.28 -20.87
N ASN A 337 -6.98 0.87 -20.33
CA ASN A 337 -7.42 1.32 -19.01
C ASN A 337 -8.83 1.91 -19.09
N GLU A 338 -9.57 1.85 -17.99
CA GLU A 338 -10.82 2.58 -17.88
C GLU A 338 -10.61 4.10 -17.91
N ASN A 339 -11.59 4.80 -18.47
CA ASN A 339 -11.65 6.26 -18.59
C ASN A 339 -10.69 6.84 -19.65
N LEU A 340 -9.45 7.14 -19.28
CA LEU A 340 -8.51 7.84 -20.16
C LEU A 340 -7.41 6.89 -20.65
N VAL A 341 -7.31 6.74 -21.97
CA VAL A 341 -6.21 6.08 -22.65
C VAL A 341 -5.46 7.12 -23.46
N THR A 342 -4.16 7.27 -23.21
CA THR A 342 -3.29 8.17 -23.98
C THR A 342 -2.32 7.34 -24.81
N ILE A 343 -2.39 7.49 -26.14
CA ILE A 343 -1.47 6.83 -27.08
C ILE A 343 -0.27 7.74 -27.33
N ILE A 344 0.90 7.39 -26.81
CA ILE A 344 2.15 8.15 -26.95
C ILE A 344 3.17 7.39 -27.79
N GLY A 345 4.07 8.11 -28.45
CA GLY A 345 5.12 7.52 -29.26
C GLY A 345 5.67 8.48 -30.31
N GLU A 346 6.84 8.16 -30.86
CA GLU A 346 7.53 8.97 -31.87
C GLU A 346 6.74 9.06 -33.19
N LYS A 347 7.15 9.96 -34.09
CA LYS A 347 6.56 10.07 -35.44
C LYS A 347 6.77 8.74 -36.18
N GLY A 348 5.70 8.18 -36.73
CA GLY A 348 5.74 6.88 -37.44
C GLY A 348 5.54 5.64 -36.56
N ALA A 349 5.38 5.79 -35.23
CA ALA A 349 5.18 4.66 -34.31
C ALA A 349 3.78 3.99 -34.38
N GLY A 350 3.00 4.20 -35.46
CA GLY A 350 1.71 3.53 -35.64
C GLY A 350 0.53 4.06 -34.81
N LYS A 351 0.65 5.23 -34.14
CA LYS A 351 -0.42 5.79 -33.29
C LYS A 351 -1.75 5.99 -34.02
N THR A 352 -1.71 6.66 -35.19
CA THR A 352 -2.89 6.89 -36.04
C THR A 352 -3.44 5.57 -36.56
N ALA A 353 -2.58 4.66 -37.01
CA ALA A 353 -2.99 3.33 -37.46
C ALA A 353 -3.73 2.54 -36.36
N LEU A 354 -3.26 2.60 -35.12
CA LEU A 354 -3.95 1.96 -33.99
C LEU A 354 -5.33 2.58 -33.75
N ALA A 355 -5.43 3.92 -33.77
CA ALA A 355 -6.71 4.62 -33.60
C ALA A 355 -7.70 4.27 -34.72
N ASP A 356 -7.25 4.26 -35.97
CA ASP A 356 -8.08 3.93 -37.14
C ASP A 356 -8.54 2.48 -37.11
N MET A 357 -7.67 1.54 -36.73
CA MET A 357 -8.04 0.12 -36.56
C MET A 357 -9.09 -0.06 -35.47
N ILE A 358 -9.00 0.70 -34.37
CA ILE A 358 -10.01 0.68 -33.30
C ILE A 358 -11.35 1.20 -33.82
N ALA A 359 -11.35 2.34 -34.52
CA ALA A 359 -12.56 2.93 -35.09
C ALA A 359 -13.24 1.99 -36.11
N LEU A 360 -12.45 1.40 -37.01
CA LEU A 360 -12.90 0.39 -37.96
C LEU A 360 -13.54 -0.82 -37.27
N ALA A 361 -12.88 -1.37 -36.25
CA ALA A 361 -13.39 -2.53 -35.50
C ALA A 361 -14.67 -2.20 -34.72
N ALA A 362 -14.83 -0.94 -34.29
CA ALA A 362 -16.04 -0.45 -33.61
C ALA A 362 -17.20 -0.12 -34.56
N GLY A 363 -16.98 -0.20 -35.89
CA GLY A 363 -17.98 0.14 -36.89
C GLY A 363 -18.18 1.65 -37.10
N ASP A 364 -17.24 2.47 -36.62
CA ASP A 364 -17.24 3.93 -36.74
C ASP A 364 -16.26 4.36 -37.84
N PHE A 365 -16.48 3.84 -39.05
CA PHE A 365 -15.62 4.12 -40.21
C PHE A 365 -16.47 4.23 -41.47
N ASP A 366 -16.60 5.45 -41.99
CA ASP A 366 -17.23 5.69 -43.28
C ASP A 366 -16.20 5.48 -44.40
N ILE A 367 -16.42 4.45 -45.21
CA ILE A 367 -15.53 4.11 -46.34
C ILE A 367 -15.50 5.26 -47.38
N GLU A 368 -16.53 6.12 -47.42
CA GLU A 368 -16.61 7.25 -48.34
C GLU A 368 -15.74 8.46 -47.92
N THR A 369 -15.38 8.62 -46.63
CA THR A 369 -14.53 9.72 -46.12
C THR A 369 -13.05 9.34 -46.00
N ALA A 370 -12.67 8.08 -46.26
CA ALA A 370 -11.28 7.60 -46.23
C ALA A 370 -10.35 8.25 -47.28
N ASN A 371 -10.89 9.08 -48.18
CA ASN A 371 -10.13 9.92 -49.10
C ASN A 371 -9.60 11.24 -48.48
N GLU A 372 -9.88 11.51 -47.20
CA GLU A 372 -9.24 12.61 -46.47
C GLU A 372 -7.77 12.28 -46.17
N SER A 373 -6.88 13.24 -46.43
CA SER A 373 -5.43 13.10 -46.27
C SER A 373 -5.05 12.91 -44.80
N GLY A 374 -4.93 11.65 -44.34
CA GLY A 374 -4.49 11.34 -42.98
C GLY A 374 -4.86 9.96 -42.44
N SER A 375 -5.84 9.26 -43.04
CA SER A 375 -6.25 7.91 -42.62
C SER A 375 -5.23 6.83 -43.00
N PHE A 376 -5.00 5.86 -42.11
CA PHE A 376 -4.17 4.68 -42.34
C PHE A 376 -4.95 3.47 -42.88
N VAL A 377 -6.28 3.51 -42.78
CA VAL A 377 -7.20 2.50 -43.29
C VAL A 377 -7.84 3.06 -44.56
N THR A 378 -7.59 2.39 -45.69
CA THR A 378 -8.02 2.79 -47.04
C THR A 378 -8.89 1.74 -47.70
#